data_AF-A0A957UBZ9-F1
#
_entry.id   AF-A0A957UBZ9-F1
#
_cell.length_a   1.000
_cell.length_b   1.000
_cell.length_c   1.000
_cell.angle_alpha   90.00
_cell.angle_beta   90.00
_cell.angle_gamma   90.00
#
_symmetry.space_group_name_H-M   'P 1'
#
loop_
_entity.id
_entity.type
_entity.pdbx_description
1 polymer ?
#
loop_
_entity_poly.entity_id
_entity_poly.type
_entity_poly.pdbx_seq_one_letter_code
_entity_poly.pdbx_strand_id
1 'polypeptide(L)'
;MLDAVDLTQSLKKSAYKPVRKAQLERIFDLSELIYEQKRPVIIVFEGWDAAGKGTTIRQLTQRLDARGYKVLATQAPRTHEQRKPWLWRFWMNIPRHGQIAIFDRSWYGRVLVERVNGLTPMAQWIAAYEEINGFERTLADDGTIFLKFWLHISKEEQLSRFMQLASEPENAWRVTAEDWENHRRYGEYLAAVRDMLDKTSTAIAPWTVVPATDGDVRLYTVCDAIITRLEAALGLEASSYPSIDALVAGKIKPTKAKKEKSKAKKKKKKPANADARSEETIAIIVEEEAPAAKKTKAGKKAKKAKGESAAAEPVEIPVAVAEELPSPEPVAVDGGAPPARRRKKTPAVPATNADAEVDHA
;
A
#
# COMPACT_ATOMS: atom_id res chain seq x y z
N MET A 1 -11.17 10.36 -18.16
CA MET A 1 -10.13 10.20 -17.11
C MET A 1 -9.17 9.07 -17.45
N LEU A 2 -9.65 7.86 -17.77
CA LEU A 2 -8.77 6.72 -18.14
C LEU A 2 -8.09 6.90 -19.51
N ASP A 3 -8.84 7.35 -20.52
CA ASP A 3 -8.34 7.43 -21.90
C ASP A 3 -7.27 8.54 -22.10
N ALA A 4 -7.08 9.41 -21.11
CA ALA A 4 -6.09 10.48 -21.14
C ALA A 4 -4.71 10.06 -20.58
N VAL A 5 -4.60 8.83 -20.07
CA VAL A 5 -3.39 8.34 -19.40
C VAL A 5 -2.44 7.73 -20.41
N ASP A 6 -1.22 8.27 -20.49
CA ASP A 6 -0.18 7.70 -21.33
C ASP A 6 0.40 6.43 -20.67
N LEU A 7 0.02 5.27 -21.22
CA LEU A 7 0.49 3.96 -20.77
C LEU A 7 1.83 3.53 -21.37
N THR A 8 2.41 4.33 -22.27
CA THR A 8 3.66 4.02 -22.99
C THR A 8 4.90 4.57 -22.29
N GLN A 9 4.73 5.41 -21.26
CA GLN A 9 5.82 5.99 -20.51
C GLN A 9 6.66 4.90 -19.82
N SER A 10 7.98 5.06 -19.86
CA SER A 10 8.92 4.20 -19.14
C SER A 10 10.10 5.02 -18.61
N LEU A 11 10.54 4.70 -17.40
CA LEU A 11 11.63 5.41 -16.73
C LEU A 11 12.93 4.59 -16.76
N LYS A 12 14.03 5.27 -17.12
CA LYS A 12 15.36 4.70 -16.92
C LYS A 12 15.66 4.63 -15.43
N LYS A 13 15.96 3.41 -14.95
CA LYS A 13 16.32 3.14 -13.54
C LYS A 13 17.40 4.07 -12.98
N SER A 14 18.39 4.45 -13.79
CA SER A 14 19.47 5.37 -13.38
C SER A 14 18.96 6.79 -13.11
N ALA A 15 17.96 7.26 -13.86
CA ALA A 15 17.33 8.57 -13.67
C ALA A 15 16.39 8.58 -12.46
N TYR A 16 15.60 7.52 -12.29
CA TYR A 16 14.60 7.47 -11.21
C TYR A 16 15.20 7.14 -9.84
N LYS A 17 16.23 6.29 -9.74
CA LYS A 17 16.82 5.86 -8.46
C LYS A 17 17.11 7.01 -7.45
N PRO A 18 17.75 8.13 -7.83
CA PRO A 18 17.96 9.25 -6.90
C PRO A 18 16.65 9.93 -6.48
N VAL A 19 15.71 10.12 -7.42
CA VAL A 19 14.40 10.74 -7.17
C VAL A 19 13.57 9.87 -6.24
N ARG A 20 13.48 8.57 -6.52
CA ARG A 20 12.82 7.56 -5.68
C ARG A 20 13.31 7.62 -4.24
N LYS A 21 14.63 7.71 -4.03
CA LYS A 21 15.21 7.80 -2.70
C LYS A 21 14.72 9.06 -1.97
N ALA A 22 14.76 10.21 -2.63
CA ALA A 22 14.31 11.47 -2.06
C ALA A 22 12.80 11.51 -1.79
N GLN A 23 11.97 10.92 -2.66
CA GLN A 23 10.53 10.79 -2.45
C GLN A 23 10.21 9.91 -1.24
N LEU A 24 10.84 8.74 -1.13
CA LEU A 24 10.61 7.84 0.01
C LEU A 24 11.12 8.40 1.33
N GLU A 25 12.23 9.15 1.33
CA GLU A 25 12.69 9.90 2.51
C GLU A 25 11.69 10.99 2.89
N ARG A 26 11.14 11.73 1.92
CA ARG A 26 10.13 12.75 2.20
C ARG A 26 8.84 12.15 2.75
N ILE A 27 8.38 11.02 2.22
CA ILE A 27 7.20 10.30 2.74
C ILE A 27 7.44 9.83 4.17
N PHE A 28 8.66 9.40 4.52
CA PHE A 28 9.02 9.08 5.90
C PHE A 28 8.89 10.31 6.82
N ASP A 29 9.49 11.44 6.45
CA ASP A 29 9.41 12.69 7.23
C ASP A 29 7.95 13.15 7.41
N LEU A 30 7.14 13.05 6.35
CA LEU A 30 5.72 13.37 6.41
C LEU A 30 4.95 12.42 7.33
N SER A 31 5.31 11.14 7.37
CA SER A 31 4.68 10.17 8.28
C SER A 31 4.92 10.49 9.76
N GLU A 32 6.08 11.05 10.10
CA GLU A 32 6.36 11.54 11.46
C GLU A 32 5.48 12.76 11.80
N LEU A 33 5.36 13.72 10.87
CA LEU A 33 4.49 14.89 11.05
C LEU A 33 3.01 14.52 11.18
N ILE A 34 2.53 13.55 10.39
CA ILE A 34 1.18 12.99 10.49
C ILE A 34 0.94 12.47 11.92
N TYR A 35 1.90 11.74 12.47
CA TYR A 35 1.82 11.18 13.81
C TYR A 35 1.81 12.26 14.92
N GLU A 36 2.66 13.28 14.78
CA GLU A 36 2.74 14.41 15.69
C GLU A 36 1.45 15.24 15.69
N GLN A 37 0.92 15.55 14.51
CA GLN A 37 -0.30 16.34 14.33
C GLN A 37 -1.59 15.52 14.49
N LYS A 38 -1.49 14.22 14.78
CA LYS A 38 -2.64 13.33 14.99
C LYS A 38 -3.60 13.29 13.80
N ARG A 39 -3.07 13.44 12.58
CA ARG A 39 -3.85 13.37 11.33
C ARG A 39 -4.02 11.90 10.92
N PRO A 40 -5.23 11.35 10.81
CA PRO A 40 -5.39 10.00 10.25
C PRO A 40 -5.21 10.04 8.73
N VAL A 41 -4.60 9.01 8.14
CA VAL A 41 -4.41 8.90 6.69
C VAL A 41 -4.93 7.56 6.19
N ILE A 42 -5.75 7.59 5.15
CA ILE A 42 -6.21 6.39 4.46
C ILE A 42 -5.71 6.40 3.02
N ILE A 43 -4.97 5.36 2.65
CA ILE A 43 -4.47 5.10 1.31
C ILE A 43 -5.20 3.90 0.73
N VAL A 44 -5.90 4.07 -0.38
CA VAL A 44 -6.66 3.02 -1.07
C VAL A 44 -5.97 2.68 -2.39
N PHE A 45 -5.65 1.39 -2.58
CA PHE A 45 -5.16 0.86 -3.85
C PHE A 45 -6.23 -0.01 -4.51
N GLU A 46 -6.78 0.48 -5.61
CA GLU A 46 -7.53 -0.28 -6.60
C GLU A 46 -6.77 -0.31 -7.93
N GLY A 47 -7.22 -1.15 -8.85
CA GLY A 47 -6.60 -1.27 -10.17
C GLY A 47 -6.75 -2.69 -10.70
N TRP A 48 -6.36 -2.87 -11.96
CA TRP A 48 -6.42 -4.18 -12.60
C TRP A 48 -5.62 -5.24 -11.85
N ASP A 49 -6.01 -6.49 -12.00
CA ASP A 49 -5.20 -7.62 -11.57
C ASP A 49 -3.88 -7.62 -12.36
N ALA A 50 -2.80 -8.05 -11.70
CA ALA A 50 -1.43 -7.88 -12.17
C ALA A 50 -0.95 -6.44 -12.43
N ALA A 51 -1.70 -5.38 -12.07
CA ALA A 51 -1.25 -3.99 -12.24
C ALA A 51 -0.11 -3.56 -11.28
N GLY A 52 0.21 -4.38 -10.27
CA GLY A 52 1.35 -4.14 -9.38
C GLY A 52 1.02 -3.46 -8.04
N LYS A 53 -0.24 -3.50 -7.58
CA LYS A 53 -0.71 -2.98 -6.27
C LYS A 53 0.21 -3.41 -5.11
N GLY A 54 0.34 -4.71 -4.89
CA GLY A 54 1.18 -5.26 -3.82
C GLY A 54 2.66 -4.88 -3.91
N THR A 55 3.21 -4.78 -5.12
CA THR A 55 4.60 -4.33 -5.33
C THR A 55 4.77 -2.87 -4.92
N THR A 56 3.82 -2.00 -5.30
CA THR A 56 3.82 -0.58 -4.92
C THR A 56 3.69 -0.42 -3.41
N ILE A 57 2.74 -1.12 -2.78
CA ILE A 57 2.55 -1.11 -1.31
C ILE A 57 3.85 -1.54 -0.62
N ARG A 58 4.45 -2.67 -1.04
CA ARG A 58 5.71 -3.16 -0.48
C ARG A 58 6.83 -2.14 -0.61
N GLN A 59 6.95 -1.46 -1.75
CA GLN A 59 8.00 -0.46 -1.97
C GLN A 59 7.79 0.81 -1.14
N LEU A 60 6.54 1.21 -0.93
CA LEU A 60 6.17 2.34 -0.07
C LEU A 60 6.50 2.03 1.39
N THR A 61 6.07 0.87 1.89
CA THR A 61 6.21 0.49 3.30
C THR A 61 7.64 0.14 3.71
N GLN A 62 8.53 -0.17 2.75
CA GLN A 62 9.94 -0.50 3.02
C GLN A 62 10.73 0.58 3.78
N ARG A 63 10.29 1.83 3.75
CA ARG A 63 10.95 2.95 4.42
C ARG A 63 10.16 3.52 5.59
N LEU A 64 8.90 3.13 5.75
CA LEU A 64 8.04 3.61 6.83
C LEU A 64 8.31 2.84 8.13
N ASP A 65 8.08 3.50 9.27
CA ASP A 65 8.03 2.82 10.55
C ASP A 65 6.80 1.91 10.61
N ALA A 66 7.01 0.61 10.85
CA ALA A 66 5.95 -0.40 10.90
C ALA A 66 4.90 -0.16 12.00
N ARG A 67 5.18 0.71 12.99
CA ARG A 67 4.23 1.10 14.05
C ARG A 67 3.28 2.20 13.59
N GLY A 68 3.66 2.94 12.55
CA GLY A 68 2.92 4.09 12.02
C GLY A 68 1.85 3.72 10.99
N TYR A 69 1.86 2.50 10.46
CA TYR A 69 0.91 2.07 9.44
C TYR A 69 0.38 0.65 9.65
N LYS A 70 -0.77 0.36 9.01
CA LYS A 70 -1.32 -0.99 8.87
C LYS A 70 -1.69 -1.24 7.41
N VAL A 71 -1.25 -2.37 6.85
CA VAL A 71 -1.70 -2.84 5.53
C VAL A 71 -2.89 -3.78 5.74
N LEU A 72 -3.97 -3.51 5.03
CA LEU A 72 -5.26 -4.16 5.14
C LEU A 72 -5.60 -4.76 3.76
N ALA A 73 -5.37 -6.06 3.60
CA ALA A 73 -5.78 -6.77 2.40
C ALA A 73 -7.26 -7.12 2.50
N THR A 74 -8.08 -6.51 1.67
CA THR A 74 -9.53 -6.71 1.68
C THR A 74 -9.88 -8.02 0.98
N GLN A 75 -10.52 -8.93 1.71
CA GLN A 75 -10.95 -10.25 1.24
C GLN A 75 -12.48 -10.35 1.14
N ALA A 76 -13.00 -11.49 0.68
CA ALA A 76 -14.43 -11.78 0.73
C ALA A 76 -14.98 -11.65 2.17
N PRO A 77 -16.20 -11.11 2.35
CA PRO A 77 -16.74 -10.89 3.69
C PRO A 77 -17.02 -12.21 4.42
N ARG A 78 -16.60 -12.29 5.69
CA ARG A 78 -16.87 -13.43 6.56
C ARG A 78 -18.35 -13.50 6.93
N THR A 79 -18.84 -14.66 7.34
CA THR A 79 -20.27 -14.89 7.68
C THR A 79 -20.82 -13.89 8.70
N HIS A 80 -20.02 -13.46 9.68
CA HIS A 80 -20.47 -12.48 10.68
C HIS A 80 -20.46 -11.03 10.16
N GLU A 81 -19.64 -10.72 9.15
CA GLU A 81 -19.61 -9.42 8.48
C GLU A 81 -20.84 -9.26 7.58
N GLN A 82 -21.27 -10.34 6.91
CA GLN A 82 -22.47 -10.36 6.06
C GLN A 82 -23.77 -10.13 6.84
N ARG A 83 -23.76 -10.29 8.18
CA ARG A 83 -24.90 -10.03 9.07
C ARG A 83 -24.96 -8.58 9.57
N LYS A 84 -24.12 -7.69 9.04
CA LYS A 84 -24.01 -6.28 9.41
C LYS A 84 -24.11 -5.41 8.15
N PRO A 85 -24.34 -4.09 8.27
CA PRO A 85 -24.20 -3.18 7.15
C PRO A 85 -22.84 -3.35 6.48
N TRP A 86 -22.78 -3.38 5.15
CA TRP A 86 -21.59 -3.80 4.41
C TRP A 86 -20.35 -2.92 4.67
N LEU A 87 -20.55 -1.63 4.96
CA LEU A 87 -19.47 -0.71 5.33
C LEU A 87 -18.87 -0.99 6.71
N TRP A 88 -19.56 -1.72 7.60
CA TRP A 88 -19.14 -1.95 8.98
C TRP A 88 -17.71 -2.52 9.06
N ARG A 89 -17.36 -3.46 8.18
CA ARG A 89 -16.03 -4.09 8.20
C ARG A 89 -14.90 -3.12 7.87
N PHE A 90 -15.20 -2.05 7.13
CA PHE A 90 -14.25 -1.00 6.79
C PHE A 90 -14.15 0.04 7.91
N TRP A 91 -15.28 0.38 8.54
CA TRP A 91 -15.32 1.19 9.75
C TRP A 91 -14.41 0.64 10.86
N MET A 92 -14.43 -0.68 11.06
CA MET A 92 -13.57 -1.34 12.06
C MET A 92 -12.07 -1.27 11.77
N ASN A 93 -11.68 -0.82 10.57
CA ASN A 93 -10.30 -0.80 10.10
C ASN A 93 -9.76 0.62 9.83
N ILE A 94 -10.53 1.67 10.14
CA ILE A 94 -10.06 3.06 10.08
C ILE A 94 -8.85 3.23 11.02
N PRO A 95 -7.82 3.99 10.62
CA PRO A 95 -6.64 4.20 11.44
C PRO A 95 -6.96 5.06 12.66
N ARG A 96 -6.18 4.88 13.73
CA ARG A 96 -6.18 5.83 14.83
C ARG A 96 -5.61 7.17 14.35
N HIS A 97 -5.95 8.25 15.03
CA HIS A 97 -5.32 9.55 14.78
C HIS A 97 -3.78 9.46 14.78
N GLY A 98 -3.17 9.98 13.71
CA GLY A 98 -1.73 9.95 13.49
C GLY A 98 -1.19 8.64 12.90
N GLN A 99 -2.06 7.71 12.49
CA GLN A 99 -1.67 6.47 11.82
C GLN A 99 -2.16 6.43 10.37
N ILE A 100 -1.52 5.55 9.59
CA ILE A 100 -1.82 5.32 8.19
C ILE A 100 -2.48 3.95 8.02
N ALA A 101 -3.67 3.89 7.40
CA ALA A 101 -4.26 2.65 6.93
C ALA A 101 -4.05 2.53 5.42
N ILE A 102 -3.46 1.43 4.96
CA ILE A 102 -3.23 1.14 3.54
C ILE A 102 -4.12 -0.03 3.15
N PHE A 103 -5.14 0.22 2.33
CA PHE A 103 -6.06 -0.78 1.82
C PHE A 103 -5.55 -1.33 0.48
N ASP A 104 -5.26 -2.64 0.44
CA ASP A 104 -5.07 -3.40 -0.80
C ASP A 104 -6.41 -4.02 -1.18
N ARG A 105 -7.10 -3.42 -2.16
CA ARG A 105 -8.56 -3.49 -2.35
C ARG A 105 -9.33 -2.92 -1.15
N SER A 106 -10.57 -2.51 -1.36
CA SER A 106 -11.32 -1.71 -0.37
C SER A 106 -12.85 -1.86 -0.49
N TRP A 107 -13.61 -0.91 0.06
CA TRP A 107 -15.06 -0.80 -0.09
C TRP A 107 -15.50 -0.63 -1.56
N TYR A 108 -14.61 -0.18 -2.43
CA TYR A 108 -14.89 -0.09 -3.87
C TYR A 108 -15.18 -1.44 -4.53
N GLY A 109 -14.85 -2.57 -3.89
CA GLY A 109 -15.26 -3.90 -4.35
C GLY A 109 -16.77 -4.00 -4.63
N ARG A 110 -17.62 -3.31 -3.86
CA ARG A 110 -19.08 -3.26 -4.03
C ARG A 110 -19.51 -2.77 -5.42
N VAL A 111 -18.80 -1.76 -5.95
CA VAL A 111 -19.10 -1.13 -7.25
C VAL A 111 -18.19 -1.64 -8.38
N LEU A 112 -17.26 -2.56 -8.07
CA LEU A 112 -16.35 -3.22 -8.99
C LEU A 112 -16.68 -4.70 -9.12
N VAL A 113 -15.92 -5.59 -8.46
CA VAL A 113 -16.05 -7.05 -8.57
C VAL A 113 -17.45 -7.52 -8.23
N GLU A 114 -18.12 -6.94 -7.23
CA GLU A 114 -19.44 -7.40 -6.82
C GLU A 114 -20.54 -6.97 -7.79
N ARG A 115 -20.38 -5.80 -8.41
CA ARG A 115 -21.24 -5.33 -9.50
C ARG A 115 -21.09 -6.23 -10.72
N VAL A 116 -19.85 -6.46 -11.16
CA VAL A 116 -19.58 -7.22 -12.39
C VAL A 116 -19.92 -8.69 -12.19
N ASN A 117 -19.47 -9.32 -11.11
CA ASN A 117 -19.74 -10.75 -10.84
C ASN A 117 -21.14 -11.02 -10.26
N GLY A 118 -22.02 -10.02 -10.18
CA GLY A 118 -23.40 -10.21 -9.73
C GLY A 118 -23.53 -10.66 -8.27
N LEU A 119 -22.53 -10.36 -7.43
CA LEU A 119 -22.48 -10.76 -6.02
C LEU A 119 -23.38 -9.89 -5.13
N THR A 120 -23.86 -8.77 -5.66
CA THR A 120 -24.79 -7.88 -4.97
C THR A 120 -25.89 -7.41 -5.92
N PRO A 121 -27.15 -7.29 -5.45
CA PRO A 121 -28.26 -6.80 -6.26
C PRO A 121 -28.00 -5.41 -6.84
N MET A 122 -28.55 -5.16 -8.04
CA MET A 122 -28.38 -3.89 -8.77
C MET A 122 -28.69 -2.65 -7.93
N ALA A 123 -29.82 -2.66 -7.22
CA ALA A 123 -30.22 -1.55 -6.36
C ALA A 123 -29.17 -1.23 -5.28
N GLN A 124 -28.48 -2.25 -4.75
CA GLN A 124 -27.51 -2.07 -3.67
C GLN A 124 -26.19 -1.45 -4.17
N TRP A 125 -25.63 -1.93 -5.28
CA TRP A 125 -24.40 -1.31 -5.79
C TRP A 125 -24.64 0.07 -6.42
N ILE A 126 -25.86 0.37 -6.89
CA ILE A 126 -26.22 1.73 -7.32
C ILE A 126 -26.23 2.68 -6.12
N ALA A 127 -26.88 2.30 -5.02
CA ALA A 127 -26.91 3.11 -3.79
C ALA A 127 -25.50 3.28 -3.18
N ALA A 128 -24.62 2.28 -3.36
CA ALA A 128 -23.29 2.27 -2.77
C ALA A 128 -22.42 3.48 -3.16
N TYR A 129 -22.61 4.11 -4.32
CA TYR A 129 -21.84 5.32 -4.69
C TYR A 129 -22.07 6.47 -3.69
N GLU A 130 -23.34 6.70 -3.31
CA GLU A 130 -23.69 7.74 -2.34
C GLU A 130 -23.22 7.36 -0.93
N GLU A 131 -23.37 6.09 -0.54
CA GLU A 131 -22.90 5.59 0.74
C GLU A 131 -21.38 5.69 0.89
N ILE A 132 -20.61 5.40 -0.17
CA ILE A 132 -19.16 5.58 -0.21
C ILE A 132 -18.79 7.06 -0.04
N ASN A 133 -19.46 7.96 -0.76
CA ASN A 133 -19.21 9.39 -0.65
C ASN A 133 -19.55 9.92 0.76
N GLY A 134 -20.64 9.44 1.38
CA GLY A 134 -21.02 9.76 2.75
C GLY A 134 -20.03 9.22 3.79
N PHE A 135 -19.53 8.00 3.57
CA PHE A 135 -18.48 7.39 4.39
C PHE A 135 -17.19 8.20 4.36
N GLU A 136 -16.67 8.49 3.16
CA GLU A 136 -15.43 9.25 2.98
C GLU A 136 -15.57 10.68 3.50
N ARG A 137 -16.74 11.32 3.33
CA ARG A 137 -17.03 12.64 3.90
C ARG A 137 -16.98 12.65 5.41
N THR A 138 -17.68 11.72 6.06
CA THR A 138 -17.67 11.63 7.54
C THR A 138 -16.25 11.55 8.08
N LEU A 139 -15.38 10.78 7.44
CA LEU A 139 -13.98 10.63 7.88
C LEU A 139 -13.12 11.84 7.54
N ALA A 140 -13.33 12.46 6.38
CA ALA A 140 -12.61 13.66 5.98
C ALA A 140 -12.96 14.85 6.88
N ASP A 141 -14.21 14.98 7.29
CA ASP A 141 -14.69 16.02 8.20
C ASP A 141 -14.03 15.89 9.60
N ASP A 142 -13.72 14.66 10.04
CA ASP A 142 -12.90 14.38 11.24
C ASP A 142 -11.38 14.60 11.01
N GLY A 143 -10.98 15.01 9.81
CA GLY A 143 -9.61 15.34 9.46
C GLY A 143 -8.80 14.19 8.84
N THR A 144 -9.45 13.11 8.41
CA THR A 144 -8.80 12.03 7.66
C THR A 144 -8.35 12.51 6.28
N ILE A 145 -7.09 12.25 5.95
CA ILE A 145 -6.54 12.54 4.62
C ILE A 145 -6.70 11.30 3.73
N PHE A 146 -7.45 11.45 2.64
CA PHE A 146 -7.64 10.39 1.64
C PHE A 146 -6.65 10.48 0.48
N LEU A 147 -6.15 9.32 0.09
CA LEU A 147 -5.33 9.05 -1.09
C LEU A 147 -5.87 7.82 -1.80
N LYS A 148 -6.53 7.98 -2.95
CA LYS A 148 -7.15 6.87 -3.69
C LYS A 148 -6.47 6.67 -5.03
N PHE A 149 -5.99 5.46 -5.29
CA PHE A 149 -5.19 5.13 -6.47
C PHE A 149 -5.87 4.07 -7.33
N TRP A 150 -6.09 4.38 -8.60
CA TRP A 150 -6.48 3.40 -9.62
C TRP A 150 -5.28 3.09 -10.51
N LEU A 151 -4.70 1.90 -10.36
CA LEU A 151 -3.57 1.45 -11.18
C LEU A 151 -4.07 0.93 -12.54
N HIS A 152 -3.80 1.69 -13.60
CA HIS A 152 -4.31 1.46 -14.94
C HIS A 152 -3.25 0.84 -15.86
N ILE A 153 -3.63 -0.23 -16.55
CA ILE A 153 -2.87 -0.93 -17.60
C ILE A 153 -3.86 -1.30 -18.72
N SER A 154 -3.34 -1.55 -19.92
CA SER A 154 -4.16 -2.01 -21.03
C SER A 154 -4.60 -3.47 -20.84
N LYS A 155 -5.58 -3.91 -21.63
CA LYS A 155 -6.03 -5.31 -21.63
C LYS A 155 -4.88 -6.24 -22.07
N GLU A 156 -4.13 -5.83 -23.08
CA GLU A 156 -3.01 -6.58 -23.65
C GLU A 156 -1.87 -6.73 -22.64
N GLU A 157 -1.54 -5.66 -21.93
CA GLU A 157 -0.53 -5.69 -20.86
C GLU A 157 -0.98 -6.61 -19.71
N GLN A 158 -2.26 -6.59 -19.33
CA GLN A 158 -2.78 -7.49 -18.32
C GLN A 158 -2.63 -8.96 -18.75
N LEU A 159 -3.00 -9.28 -19.99
CA LEU A 159 -2.88 -10.62 -20.54
C LEU A 159 -1.43 -11.10 -20.56
N SER A 160 -0.52 -10.24 -21.03
CA SER A 160 0.91 -10.52 -21.07
C SER A 160 1.47 -10.86 -19.69
N ARG A 161 1.09 -10.09 -18.66
CA ARG A 161 1.50 -10.37 -17.27
C ARG A 161 0.93 -11.67 -16.72
N PHE A 162 -0.32 -12.00 -17.03
CA PHE A 162 -0.90 -13.28 -16.63
C PHE A 162 -0.17 -14.46 -17.25
N MET A 163 0.14 -14.39 -18.55
CA MET A 163 0.93 -15.41 -19.23
C MET A 163 2.31 -15.56 -18.59
N GLN A 164 3.00 -14.45 -18.33
CA GLN A 164 4.30 -14.49 -17.65
C GLN A 164 4.21 -15.13 -16.26
N LEU A 165 3.28 -14.66 -15.42
CA LEU A 165 3.11 -15.17 -14.06
C LEU A 165 2.74 -16.66 -14.05
N ALA A 166 1.88 -17.10 -14.97
CA ALA A 166 1.48 -18.50 -15.09
C ALA A 166 2.62 -19.40 -15.60
N SER A 167 3.55 -18.86 -16.40
CA SER A 167 4.69 -19.61 -16.91
C SER A 167 5.80 -19.84 -15.87
N GLU A 168 5.86 -19.02 -14.83
CA GLU A 168 6.89 -19.07 -13.77
C GLU A 168 6.36 -19.86 -12.55
N PRO A 169 6.91 -21.06 -12.22
CA PRO A 169 6.35 -21.91 -11.17
C PRO A 169 6.22 -21.25 -9.78
N GLU A 170 7.16 -20.34 -9.46
CA GLU A 170 7.20 -19.58 -8.21
C GLU A 170 6.15 -18.47 -8.10
N ASN A 171 5.58 -18.06 -9.23
CA ASN A 171 4.59 -16.98 -9.35
C ASN A 171 3.22 -17.46 -9.84
N ALA A 172 3.11 -18.70 -10.34
CA ALA A 172 1.89 -19.25 -10.92
C ALA A 172 0.69 -19.21 -9.95
N TRP A 173 0.92 -19.37 -8.65
CA TRP A 173 -0.11 -19.27 -7.61
C TRP A 173 -0.81 -17.90 -7.55
N ARG A 174 -0.24 -16.87 -8.16
CA ARG A 174 -0.76 -15.48 -8.17
C ARG A 174 -1.83 -15.25 -9.23
N VAL A 175 -2.05 -16.21 -10.14
CA VAL A 175 -3.07 -16.14 -11.18
C VAL A 175 -4.04 -17.30 -10.99
N THR A 176 -5.30 -16.98 -10.79
CA THR A 176 -6.38 -17.93 -10.53
C THR A 176 -7.29 -18.07 -11.76
N ALA A 177 -8.15 -19.11 -11.77
CA ALA A 177 -9.18 -19.24 -12.80
C ALA A 177 -10.14 -18.04 -12.84
N GLU A 178 -10.42 -17.44 -11.67
CA GLU A 178 -11.25 -16.24 -11.54
C GLU A 178 -10.59 -15.04 -12.22
N ASP A 179 -9.26 -14.89 -12.13
CA ASP A 179 -8.53 -13.80 -12.77
C ASP A 179 -8.65 -13.86 -14.31
N TRP A 180 -8.58 -15.07 -14.88
CA TRP A 180 -8.80 -15.29 -16.31
C TRP A 180 -10.22 -14.93 -16.75
N GLU A 181 -11.22 -15.27 -15.94
CA GLU A 181 -12.61 -14.92 -16.23
C GLU A 181 -12.86 -13.42 -16.13
N ASN A 182 -12.32 -12.77 -15.09
CA ASN A 182 -12.37 -11.32 -14.94
C ASN A 182 -11.72 -10.61 -16.15
N HIS A 183 -10.64 -11.17 -16.71
CA HIS A 183 -10.00 -10.66 -17.91
C HIS A 183 -10.87 -10.79 -19.17
N ARG A 184 -11.61 -11.90 -19.34
CA ARG A 184 -12.59 -12.04 -20.44
C ARG A 184 -13.64 -10.94 -20.37
N ARG A 185 -14.03 -10.57 -19.15
CA ARG A 185 -15.02 -9.53 -18.83
C ARG A 185 -14.43 -8.12 -18.68
N TYR A 186 -13.23 -7.87 -19.22
CA TYR A 186 -12.54 -6.58 -19.11
C TYR A 186 -13.41 -5.37 -19.48
N GLY A 187 -14.24 -5.48 -20.52
CA GLY A 187 -15.13 -4.40 -20.95
C GLY A 187 -16.16 -4.00 -19.90
N GLU A 188 -16.74 -4.98 -19.19
CA GLU A 188 -17.70 -4.74 -18.11
C GLU A 188 -17.03 -4.09 -16.91
N TYR A 189 -15.84 -4.57 -16.54
CA TYR A 189 -15.02 -3.94 -15.51
C TYR A 189 -14.62 -2.51 -15.90
N LEU A 190 -14.25 -2.26 -17.15
CA LEU A 190 -13.88 -0.92 -17.62
C LEU A 190 -15.05 0.06 -17.45
N ALA A 191 -16.28 -0.36 -17.76
CA ALA A 191 -17.48 0.43 -17.51
C ALA A 191 -17.69 0.69 -16.00
N ALA A 192 -17.55 -0.34 -15.17
CA ALA A 192 -17.66 -0.20 -13.72
C ALA A 192 -16.62 0.77 -13.12
N VAL A 193 -15.38 0.72 -13.62
CA VAL A 193 -14.30 1.63 -13.21
C VAL A 193 -14.59 3.07 -13.63
N ARG A 194 -15.09 3.29 -14.86
CA ARG A 194 -15.47 4.63 -15.33
C ARG A 194 -16.55 5.24 -14.41
N ASP A 195 -17.60 4.48 -14.10
CA ASP A 195 -18.65 4.93 -13.19
C ASP A 195 -18.12 5.19 -11.78
N MET A 196 -17.25 4.33 -11.26
CA MET A 196 -16.61 4.51 -9.95
C MET A 196 -15.83 5.83 -9.91
N LEU A 197 -14.96 6.07 -10.89
CA LEU A 197 -14.14 7.28 -10.94
C LEU A 197 -15.02 8.53 -11.05
N ASP A 198 -16.03 8.51 -11.92
CA ASP A 198 -16.93 9.64 -12.14
C ASP A 198 -17.76 9.97 -10.89
N LYS A 199 -18.36 8.95 -10.25
CA LYS A 199 -19.30 9.15 -9.14
C LYS A 199 -18.65 9.34 -7.78
N THR A 200 -17.36 8.99 -7.63
CA THR A 200 -16.70 8.99 -6.31
C THR A 200 -15.37 9.76 -6.27
N SER A 201 -14.95 10.39 -7.37
CA SER A 201 -13.82 11.32 -7.35
C SER A 201 -14.29 12.69 -6.87
N THR A 202 -14.34 12.87 -5.56
CA THR A 202 -14.79 14.12 -4.92
C THR A 202 -13.62 15.05 -4.60
N ALA A 203 -13.89 16.31 -4.28
CA ALA A 203 -12.84 17.27 -3.89
C ALA A 203 -12.09 16.87 -2.60
N ILE A 204 -12.80 16.22 -1.66
CA ILE A 204 -12.25 15.77 -0.37
C ILE A 204 -11.44 14.47 -0.49
N ALA A 205 -11.84 13.59 -1.41
CA ALA A 205 -11.23 12.31 -1.68
C ALA A 205 -11.17 12.10 -3.20
N PRO A 206 -10.21 12.75 -3.89
CA PRO A 206 -10.06 12.59 -5.33
C PRO A 206 -9.45 11.24 -5.68
N TRP A 207 -9.78 10.73 -6.86
CA TRP A 207 -9.08 9.59 -7.44
C TRP A 207 -7.84 10.04 -8.20
N THR A 208 -6.73 9.33 -8.01
CA THR A 208 -5.52 9.44 -8.83
C THR A 208 -5.44 8.22 -9.73
N VAL A 209 -5.57 8.41 -11.04
CA VAL A 209 -5.31 7.35 -12.01
C VAL A 209 -3.80 7.28 -12.28
N VAL A 210 -3.24 6.08 -12.11
CA VAL A 210 -1.80 5.84 -12.19
C VAL A 210 -1.47 5.01 -13.42
N PRO A 211 -0.65 5.50 -14.37
CA PRO A 211 -0.08 4.66 -15.42
C PRO A 211 0.78 3.58 -14.79
N ALA A 212 0.33 2.33 -14.87
CA ALA A 212 0.89 1.21 -14.12
C ALA A 212 1.65 0.18 -14.99
N THR A 213 1.80 0.46 -16.29
CA THR A 213 2.57 -0.35 -17.25
C THR A 213 4.03 -0.43 -16.81
N ASP A 214 4.73 0.70 -16.72
CA ASP A 214 6.09 0.72 -16.19
C ASP A 214 6.09 0.81 -14.64
N GLY A 215 6.89 -0.03 -14.00
CA GLY A 215 6.92 -0.11 -12.54
C GLY A 215 7.54 1.09 -11.84
N ASP A 216 8.50 1.76 -12.47
CA ASP A 216 9.16 2.95 -11.93
C ASP A 216 8.28 4.19 -12.14
N VAL A 217 7.61 4.31 -13.29
CA VAL A 217 6.57 5.33 -13.55
C VAL A 217 5.44 5.22 -12.52
N ARG A 218 4.95 4.00 -12.30
CA ARG A 218 3.89 3.71 -11.33
C ARG A 218 4.28 4.18 -9.92
N LEU A 219 5.47 3.80 -9.45
CA LEU A 219 5.93 4.16 -8.12
C LEU A 219 6.17 5.67 -7.99
N TYR A 220 6.76 6.30 -9.01
CA TYR A 220 6.95 7.75 -9.03
C TYR A 220 5.61 8.46 -8.83
N THR A 221 4.60 8.10 -9.63
CA THR A 221 3.29 8.77 -9.65
C THR A 221 2.59 8.64 -8.31
N VAL A 222 2.64 7.44 -7.70
CA VAL A 222 2.06 7.20 -6.38
C VAL A 222 2.79 8.02 -5.31
N CYS A 223 4.12 7.99 -5.29
CA CYS A 223 4.90 8.74 -4.30
C CYS A 223 4.67 10.24 -4.42
N ASP A 224 4.66 10.78 -5.64
CA ASP A 224 4.43 12.20 -5.90
C ASP A 224 3.05 12.63 -5.41
N ALA A 225 2.00 11.89 -5.77
CA ALA A 225 0.64 12.15 -5.31
C ALA A 225 0.50 12.08 -3.78
N ILE A 226 1.17 11.12 -3.11
CA ILE A 226 1.22 11.05 -1.65
C ILE A 226 1.84 12.32 -1.09
N ILE A 227 3.02 12.71 -1.57
CA ILE A 227 3.76 13.88 -1.06
C ILE A 227 2.94 15.15 -1.25
N THR A 228 2.46 15.40 -2.48
CA THR A 228 1.66 16.59 -2.78
C THR A 228 0.42 16.69 -1.90
N ARG A 229 -0.32 15.59 -1.72
CA ARG A 229 -1.54 15.60 -0.92
C ARG A 229 -1.25 15.82 0.56
N LEU A 230 -0.23 15.16 1.10
CA LEU A 230 0.14 15.28 2.50
C LEU A 230 0.71 16.67 2.82
N GLU A 231 1.56 17.22 1.96
CA GLU A 231 2.09 18.57 2.15
C GLU A 231 0.98 19.62 2.14
N ALA A 232 0.07 19.55 1.16
CA ALA A 232 -1.09 20.44 1.11
C ALA A 232 -1.97 20.31 2.37
N ALA A 233 -2.23 19.08 2.82
CA ALA A 233 -3.07 18.81 3.99
C ALA A 233 -2.41 19.18 5.34
N LEU A 234 -1.08 19.33 5.36
CA LEU A 234 -0.28 19.74 6.53
C LEU A 234 0.14 21.23 6.45
N GLY A 235 -0.25 21.95 5.39
CA GLY A 235 0.10 23.37 5.19
C GLY A 235 1.59 23.59 4.95
N LEU A 236 2.27 22.65 4.30
CA LEU A 236 3.70 22.72 3.99
C LEU A 236 3.93 23.25 2.58
N GLU A 237 5.10 23.86 2.38
CA GLU A 237 5.59 24.20 1.04
C GLU A 237 5.74 22.94 0.18
N ALA A 238 5.31 23.03 -1.07
CA ALA A 238 5.32 21.90 -2.00
C ALA A 238 6.75 21.51 -2.36
N SER A 239 7.11 20.26 -2.10
CA SER A 239 8.35 19.66 -2.59
C SER A 239 8.29 19.56 -4.11
N SER A 240 9.32 20.04 -4.78
CA SER A 240 9.44 19.88 -6.24
C SER A 240 10.34 18.70 -6.58
N TYR A 241 9.74 17.72 -7.27
CA TYR A 241 10.46 16.68 -7.98
C TYR A 241 10.42 16.95 -9.49
N PRO A 242 11.42 16.50 -10.25
CA PRO A 242 11.36 16.61 -11.70
C PRO A 242 10.17 15.82 -12.24
N SER A 243 9.41 16.39 -13.18
CA SER A 243 8.23 15.72 -13.76
C SER A 243 8.59 14.41 -14.46
N ILE A 244 7.60 13.52 -14.60
CA ILE A 244 7.76 12.27 -15.36
C ILE A 244 8.29 12.56 -16.75
N ASP A 245 7.71 13.53 -17.48
CA ASP A 245 8.15 13.89 -18.82
C ASP A 245 9.61 14.35 -18.86
N ALA A 246 10.05 15.11 -17.84
CA ALA A 246 11.44 15.54 -17.74
C ALA A 246 12.39 14.36 -17.46
N LEU A 247 11.95 13.38 -16.66
CA LEU A 247 12.68 12.15 -16.35
C LEU A 247 12.76 11.21 -17.56
N VAL A 248 11.66 11.06 -18.31
CA VAL A 248 11.58 10.27 -19.55
C VAL A 248 12.47 10.90 -20.62
N ALA A 249 12.42 12.22 -20.80
CA ALA A 249 13.24 12.95 -21.77
C ALA A 249 14.74 12.99 -21.41
N GLY A 250 15.14 12.48 -20.22
CA GLY A 250 16.54 12.47 -19.78
C GLY A 250 17.14 13.85 -19.53
N LYS A 251 16.31 14.90 -19.35
CA LYS A 251 16.74 16.31 -19.27
C LYS A 251 17.21 16.75 -17.88
N ILE A 252 17.49 15.84 -16.96
CA ILE A 252 17.77 16.20 -15.56
C ILE A 252 19.21 15.89 -15.17
N LYS A 253 19.98 16.96 -14.90
CA LYS A 253 21.16 16.89 -14.03
C LYS A 253 20.67 16.86 -12.57
N PRO A 254 21.17 15.98 -11.70
CA PRO A 254 20.71 15.90 -10.32
C PRO A 254 21.06 17.19 -9.57
N THR A 255 20.05 18.00 -9.27
CA THR A 255 20.16 19.12 -8.32
C THR A 255 20.18 18.55 -6.91
N LYS A 256 21.30 18.76 -6.21
CA LYS A 256 21.42 18.42 -4.78
C LYS A 256 20.37 19.20 -3.99
N ALA A 257 19.54 18.49 -3.23
CA ALA A 257 18.70 19.09 -2.21
C ALA A 257 19.57 19.99 -1.31
N LYS A 258 19.25 21.29 -1.24
CA LYS A 258 19.83 22.17 -0.23
C LYS A 258 19.33 21.67 1.12
N LYS A 259 20.19 21.02 1.89
CA LYS A 259 20.02 20.92 3.34
C LYS A 259 20.03 22.34 3.89
N GLU A 260 18.87 22.92 4.17
CA GLU A 260 18.79 24.00 5.13
C GLU A 260 19.20 23.43 6.49
N LYS A 261 20.46 23.66 6.85
CA LYS A 261 20.90 23.54 8.23
C LYS A 261 20.27 24.70 8.99
N SER A 262 19.23 24.42 9.76
CA SER A 262 18.75 25.32 10.81
C SER A 262 19.91 25.59 11.77
N LYS A 263 20.59 26.73 11.61
CA LYS A 263 21.56 27.25 12.58
C LYS A 263 20.77 27.79 13.76
N ALA A 264 20.43 26.92 14.72
CA ALA A 264 20.07 27.36 16.06
C ALA A 264 21.32 27.98 16.71
N LYS A 265 21.38 29.32 16.69
CA LYS A 265 22.41 30.12 17.35
C LYS A 265 22.21 29.99 18.87
N LYS A 266 22.87 29.01 19.50
CA LYS A 266 23.01 28.93 20.96
C LYS A 266 23.96 30.05 21.41
N LYS A 267 23.43 31.21 21.81
CA LYS A 267 24.19 32.24 22.53
C LYS A 267 24.59 31.67 23.90
N LYS A 268 25.87 31.29 24.04
CA LYS A 268 26.51 31.10 25.35
C LYS A 268 26.70 32.48 26.00
N LYS A 269 26.01 32.75 27.11
CA LYS A 269 26.49 33.66 28.16
C LYS A 269 27.25 32.81 29.18
N LYS A 270 28.49 33.19 29.50
CA LYS A 270 29.26 32.72 30.66
C LYS A 270 29.29 33.87 31.71
N PRO A 271 29.71 33.64 32.97
CA PRO A 271 28.87 33.87 34.15
C PRO A 271 29.46 34.96 35.07
N ALA A 272 28.79 35.25 36.18
CA ALA A 272 29.38 35.93 37.33
C ALA A 272 29.20 35.06 38.59
N ASN A 273 30.32 34.84 39.30
CA ASN A 273 30.59 34.54 40.72
C ASN A 273 29.44 34.02 41.64
N ALA A 274 29.66 33.21 42.67
CA ALA A 274 30.83 32.67 43.36
C ALA A 274 30.31 31.50 44.23
N ASP A 275 31.13 30.48 44.51
CA ASP A 275 31.51 30.10 45.88
C ASP A 275 32.30 28.80 45.91
N ALA A 276 33.25 28.79 46.83
CA ALA A 276 34.29 27.80 47.01
C ALA A 276 33.77 26.50 47.66
N ARG A 277 34.33 25.36 47.25
CA ARG A 277 34.96 24.40 48.16
C ARG A 277 35.80 23.37 47.40
N SER A 278 36.91 23.06 48.04
CA SER A 278 38.04 22.19 47.74
C SER A 278 37.68 20.73 47.47
N GLU A 279 38.42 20.07 46.58
CA GLU A 279 39.23 18.88 46.91
C GLU A 279 40.15 18.52 45.73
N GLU A 280 41.45 18.45 46.00
CA GLU A 280 42.51 17.93 45.14
C GLU A 280 42.51 16.40 45.18
N THR A 281 42.84 15.72 44.08
CA THR A 281 43.76 14.56 44.07
C THR A 281 44.32 14.31 42.65
N ILE A 282 45.59 14.71 42.49
CA ILE A 282 46.76 14.05 41.87
C ILE A 282 46.60 13.08 40.67
N ALA A 283 47.45 13.35 39.66
CA ALA A 283 47.68 12.64 38.41
C ALA A 283 48.55 11.36 38.54
N ILE A 284 48.42 10.44 37.57
CA ILE A 284 49.51 9.56 37.13
C ILE A 284 49.54 9.50 35.59
N ILE A 285 50.68 9.89 35.02
CA ILE A 285 51.12 9.65 33.64
C ILE A 285 52.02 8.42 33.67
N VAL A 286 51.82 7.49 32.73
CA VAL A 286 52.91 6.63 32.22
C VAL A 286 52.73 6.52 30.70
N GLU A 287 53.69 7.07 29.96
CA GLU A 287 53.95 6.74 28.56
C GLU A 287 54.73 5.42 28.50
N GLU A 288 54.45 4.58 27.50
CA GLU A 288 55.51 3.79 26.87
C GLU A 288 55.16 3.43 25.41
N GLU A 289 56.21 3.39 24.59
CA GLU A 289 56.23 3.44 23.13
C GLU A 289 55.76 2.17 22.39
N ALA A 290 55.51 2.36 21.08
CA ALA A 290 55.27 1.33 20.08
C ALA A 290 56.48 0.41 19.82
N PRO A 291 56.31 -0.68 19.04
CA PRO A 291 56.75 -0.54 17.65
C PRO A 291 55.85 -1.21 16.60
N ALA A 292 56.04 -0.75 15.35
CA ALA A 292 55.36 -1.18 14.14
C ALA A 292 55.78 -2.57 13.64
N ALA A 293 54.86 -3.28 12.96
CA ALA A 293 55.20 -4.37 12.05
C ALA A 293 54.26 -4.41 10.82
N LYS A 294 54.89 -4.40 9.64
CA LYS A 294 54.32 -4.65 8.30
C LYS A 294 53.92 -6.13 8.15
N LYS A 295 52.87 -6.42 7.34
CA LYS A 295 52.84 -7.44 6.26
C LYS A 295 51.42 -7.55 5.64
N THR A 296 51.24 -7.08 4.40
CA THR A 296 51.12 -7.83 3.12
C THR A 296 49.70 -8.29 2.75
N LYS A 297 49.20 -7.74 1.64
CA LYS A 297 48.07 -8.22 0.84
C LYS A 297 48.42 -9.57 0.20
N ALA A 298 47.55 -10.56 0.36
CA ALA A 298 47.49 -11.73 -0.51
C ALA A 298 46.16 -11.69 -1.28
N GLY A 299 46.26 -11.58 -2.60
CA GLY A 299 45.12 -11.68 -3.51
C GLY A 299 44.70 -13.13 -3.73
N LYS A 300 43.41 -13.33 -3.96
CA LYS A 300 42.88 -14.53 -4.62
C LYS A 300 42.20 -14.12 -5.91
N LYS A 301 42.86 -14.44 -7.03
CA LYS A 301 42.27 -14.55 -8.36
C LYS A 301 41.38 -15.80 -8.37
N ALA A 302 40.14 -15.68 -8.84
CA ALA A 302 39.36 -16.80 -9.35
C ALA A 302 39.01 -16.53 -10.81
N LYS A 303 39.26 -17.54 -11.64
CA LYS A 303 39.29 -17.54 -13.10
C LYS A 303 37.90 -17.34 -13.72
N LYS A 304 37.91 -16.61 -14.82
CA LYS A 304 36.88 -16.45 -15.84
C LYS A 304 36.81 -17.75 -16.67
N ALA A 305 35.66 -18.42 -16.68
CA ALA A 305 35.32 -19.40 -17.72
C ALA A 305 34.31 -18.77 -18.67
N LYS A 306 34.69 -18.70 -19.94
CA LYS A 306 33.83 -18.39 -21.08
C LYS A 306 32.88 -19.58 -21.27
N GLY A 307 31.58 -19.33 -21.30
CA GLY A 307 30.57 -20.21 -21.87
C GLY A 307 29.87 -19.46 -22.99
N GLU A 308 29.90 -20.03 -24.19
CA GLU A 308 29.33 -19.49 -25.41
C GLU A 308 27.80 -19.38 -25.32
N SER A 309 27.29 -18.25 -25.82
CA SER A 309 25.87 -17.98 -25.99
C SER A 309 25.41 -18.65 -27.30
N ALA A 310 24.79 -19.82 -27.20
CA ALA A 310 24.00 -20.36 -28.29
C ALA A 310 22.68 -19.59 -28.37
N ALA A 311 22.40 -19.01 -29.54
CA ALA A 311 21.13 -18.39 -29.86
C ALA A 311 20.04 -19.48 -29.86
N ALA A 312 18.97 -19.26 -29.11
CA ALA A 312 17.76 -20.06 -29.21
C ALA A 312 16.86 -19.42 -30.29
N GLU A 313 16.60 -20.19 -31.35
CA GLU A 313 15.62 -19.88 -32.39
C GLU A 313 14.19 -19.87 -31.82
N PRO A 314 13.26 -19.10 -32.41
CA PRO A 314 11.90 -18.98 -31.92
C PRO A 314 11.13 -20.29 -32.10
N VAL A 315 10.55 -20.79 -31.01
CA VAL A 315 9.63 -21.93 -31.02
C VAL A 315 8.26 -21.41 -31.47
N GLU A 316 7.85 -21.76 -32.68
CA GLU A 316 6.44 -21.65 -33.11
C GLU A 316 5.61 -22.67 -32.33
N ILE A 317 4.52 -22.23 -31.71
CA ILE A 317 3.53 -23.11 -31.06
C ILE A 317 2.21 -22.98 -31.82
N PRO A 318 1.59 -24.11 -32.24
CA PRO A 318 0.43 -24.12 -33.10
C PRO A 318 -0.84 -23.62 -32.40
N VAL A 319 -1.65 -22.88 -33.16
CA VAL A 319 -3.02 -22.51 -32.83
C VAL A 319 -3.90 -23.76 -32.92
N ALA A 320 -4.15 -24.43 -31.79
CA ALA A 320 -5.36 -25.23 -31.50
C ALA A 320 -5.17 -26.07 -30.23
N VAL A 321 -5.65 -25.56 -29.08
CA VAL A 321 -6.47 -26.32 -28.11
C VAL A 321 -7.36 -25.29 -27.42
N ALA A 322 -8.37 -24.83 -28.15
CA ALA A 322 -9.58 -24.29 -27.57
C ALA A 322 -10.57 -25.46 -27.51
N GLU A 323 -11.31 -25.54 -26.41
CA GLU A 323 -12.24 -26.61 -25.98
C GLU A 323 -11.65 -27.70 -25.06
N GLU A 324 -12.41 -27.93 -23.99
CA GLU A 324 -12.24 -28.92 -22.91
C GLU A 324 -11.25 -28.62 -21.78
N LEU A 325 -11.70 -27.77 -20.85
CA LEU A 325 -11.39 -27.97 -19.43
C LEU A 325 -12.63 -28.55 -18.73
N PRO A 326 -12.49 -29.59 -17.88
CA PRO A 326 -13.62 -30.25 -17.26
C PRO A 326 -14.36 -29.30 -16.30
N SER A 327 -15.69 -29.31 -16.37
CA SER A 327 -16.55 -28.62 -15.41
C SER A 327 -16.35 -29.20 -14.00
N PRO A 328 -16.26 -28.40 -12.93
CA PRO A 328 -16.18 -28.93 -11.58
C PRO A 328 -17.51 -29.59 -11.20
N GLU A 329 -17.46 -30.87 -10.82
CA GLU A 329 -18.59 -31.58 -10.24
C GLU A 329 -19.06 -30.91 -8.94
N PRO A 330 -20.38 -30.85 -8.67
CA PRO A 330 -20.89 -30.31 -7.41
C PRO A 330 -20.53 -31.24 -6.26
N VAL A 331 -19.78 -30.73 -5.28
CA VAL A 331 -19.54 -31.42 -4.01
C VAL A 331 -20.88 -31.52 -3.27
N ALA A 332 -21.41 -32.74 -3.17
CA ALA A 332 -22.58 -33.06 -2.37
C ALA A 332 -22.30 -32.72 -0.89
N VAL A 333 -23.14 -31.86 -0.32
CA VAL A 333 -23.13 -31.56 1.11
C VAL A 333 -23.88 -32.69 1.80
N ASP A 334 -23.13 -33.69 2.29
CA ASP A 334 -23.70 -34.77 3.08
C ASP A 334 -24.14 -34.24 4.47
N GLY A 335 -25.43 -34.41 4.76
CA GLY A 335 -26.08 -33.97 5.98
C GLY A 335 -25.79 -34.89 7.16
N GLY A 336 -24.55 -34.87 7.65
CA GLY A 336 -24.15 -35.57 8.87
C GLY A 336 -24.30 -34.68 10.11
N ALA A 337 -25.23 -35.02 11.01
CA ALA A 337 -25.37 -34.38 12.31
C ALA A 337 -24.08 -34.52 13.16
N PRO A 338 -23.63 -33.48 13.88
CA PRO A 338 -22.42 -33.56 14.70
C PRO A 338 -22.63 -34.43 15.95
N PRO A 339 -21.61 -35.19 16.40
CA PRO A 339 -21.73 -36.04 17.58
C PRO A 339 -21.90 -35.19 18.86
N ALA A 340 -22.87 -35.60 19.69
CA ALA A 340 -23.22 -34.93 20.94
C ALA A 340 -22.04 -34.89 21.93
N ARG A 341 -21.56 -33.69 22.26
CA ARG A 341 -20.66 -33.47 23.39
C ARG A 341 -21.38 -33.71 24.71
N ARG A 342 -20.95 -34.72 25.45
CA ARG A 342 -21.31 -34.99 26.85
C ARG A 342 -21.03 -33.74 27.71
N ARG A 343 -22.08 -33.02 28.11
CA ARG A 343 -21.99 -31.96 29.14
C ARG A 343 -21.87 -32.60 30.52
N LYS A 344 -20.81 -32.26 31.26
CA LYS A 344 -20.71 -32.53 32.71
C LYS A 344 -21.78 -31.70 33.42
N LYS A 345 -22.54 -32.33 34.32
CA LYS A 345 -23.54 -31.68 35.19
C LYS A 345 -22.82 -30.73 36.16
N THR A 346 -23.20 -29.45 36.14
CA THR A 346 -22.98 -28.50 37.23
C THR A 346 -24.28 -28.41 38.05
N PRO A 347 -24.23 -28.36 39.39
CA PRO A 347 -25.44 -28.35 40.21
C PRO A 347 -26.14 -26.98 40.22
N ALA A 348 -27.46 -27.02 40.35
CA ALA A 348 -28.36 -25.87 40.33
C ALA A 348 -28.29 -25.05 41.63
N VAL A 349 -28.36 -23.73 41.49
CA VAL A 349 -28.59 -22.76 42.58
C VAL A 349 -30.08 -22.38 42.55
N PRO A 350 -30.79 -22.35 43.69
CA PRO A 350 -32.22 -22.06 43.71
C PRO A 350 -32.52 -20.56 43.55
N ALA A 351 -33.62 -20.27 42.86
CA ALA A 351 -34.16 -18.94 42.65
C ALA A 351 -34.89 -18.43 43.91
N THR A 352 -34.67 -17.16 44.26
CA THR A 352 -35.49 -16.41 45.20
C THR A 352 -36.14 -15.25 44.46
N ASN A 353 -37.48 -15.25 44.41
CA ASN A 353 -38.29 -14.09 44.06
C ASN A 353 -38.30 -13.10 45.23
N ALA A 354 -38.22 -11.81 44.91
CA ALA A 354 -38.78 -10.74 45.72
C ALA A 354 -39.02 -9.52 44.82
N ASP A 355 -40.29 -9.23 44.58
CA ASP A 355 -40.79 -7.92 44.14
C ASP A 355 -40.54 -6.86 45.21
N ALA A 356 -40.24 -5.61 44.79
CA ALA A 356 -40.70 -4.36 45.41
C ALA A 356 -40.22 -3.12 44.64
N GLU A 357 -41.19 -2.31 44.20
CA GLU A 357 -41.29 -0.82 44.23
C GLU A 357 -40.08 0.05 43.81
N VAL A 358 -40.19 0.82 42.71
CA VAL A 358 -40.65 2.25 42.64
C VAL A 358 -39.83 3.19 43.55
N ASP A 359 -38.97 4.04 42.95
CA ASP A 359 -39.19 5.50 43.01
C ASP A 359 -38.29 6.31 42.05
N HIS A 360 -38.79 7.49 41.68
CA HIS A 360 -38.18 8.52 40.84
C HIS A 360 -37.03 9.28 41.52
N ALA A 361 -35.96 9.60 40.76
CA ALA A 361 -35.29 10.91 40.68
C ALA A 361 -34.14 10.86 39.67
#